data_AF-A0A3N5PS09-F1
#
_entry.id   AF-A0A3N5PS09-F1
#
_cell.length_a   1.000
_cell.length_b   1.000
_cell.length_c   1.000
_cell.angle_alpha   90.00
_cell.angle_beta   90.00
_cell.angle_gamma   90.00
#
_symmetry.space_group_name_H-M   'P 1'
#
loop_
_entity.id
_entity.type
_entity.pdbx_description
1 polymer ?
#
loop_
_entity_poly.entity_id
_entity_poly.type
_entity_poly.pdbx_seq_one_letter_code
_entity_poly.pdbx_strand_id
1 'polypeptide(L)'
;MKTQKTTFSFPAGTTKFDRCEIWLSDYLRKSPAPVKPMDVITAGENAGYCKAMIYRAHQSLQDHIYNTEGKKAPSNFWVWKE
;
A
#
# COMPACT_ATOMS: atom_id res chain seq x y z
N MET A 1 -20.34 -3.07 -8.08
CA MET A 1 -19.11 -2.78 -7.32
C MET A 1 -18.10 -2.18 -8.29
N LYS A 2 -17.70 -0.91 -8.11
CA LYS A 2 -16.88 -0.17 -9.10
C LYS A 2 -15.39 -0.48 -8.88
N THR A 3 -14.82 -1.35 -9.70
CA THR A 3 -13.37 -1.54 -9.80
C THR A 3 -12.77 -0.27 -10.41
N GLN A 4 -12.21 0.61 -9.58
CA GLN A 4 -11.53 1.81 -10.08
C GLN A 4 -10.18 1.39 -10.68
N LYS A 5 -10.12 1.35 -12.01
CA LYS A 5 -8.87 1.26 -12.76
C LYS A 5 -8.15 2.60 -12.62
N THR A 6 -7.32 2.73 -11.58
CA THR A 6 -6.43 3.88 -11.44
C THR A 6 -5.35 3.76 -12.51
N THR A 7 -5.50 4.50 -13.62
CA THR A 7 -4.47 4.59 -14.66
C THR A 7 -3.32 5.45 -14.13
N PHE A 8 -2.35 4.81 -13.47
CA PHE A 8 -1.08 5.46 -13.16
C PHE A 8 -0.25 5.52 -14.44
N SER A 9 -0.01 6.73 -14.95
CA SER A 9 0.96 6.95 -16.02
C SER A 9 2.34 7.07 -15.37
N PHE A 10 3.15 6.01 -15.48
CA PHE A 10 4.49 5.99 -14.92
C PHE A 10 5.52 6.41 -15.99
N PRO A 11 6.46 7.32 -15.68
CA PRO A 11 7.50 7.70 -16.63
C PRO A 11 8.42 6.51 -16.97
N ALA A 12 8.98 6.52 -18.19
CA ALA A 12 9.93 5.50 -18.63
C ALA A 12 11.19 5.53 -17.74
N GLY A 13 11.38 4.48 -16.93
CA GLY A 13 12.41 4.40 -15.89
C GLY A 13 11.89 3.94 -14.54
N THR A 14 10.57 4.00 -14.33
CA THR A 14 9.92 3.58 -13.08
C THR A 14 10.00 2.07 -12.90
N THR A 15 10.63 1.60 -11.82
CA THR A 15 10.78 0.18 -11.51
C THR A 15 9.44 -0.42 -11.07
N LYS A 16 9.34 -1.77 -11.04
CA LYS A 16 8.17 -2.43 -10.45
C LYS A 16 7.97 -2.05 -8.98
N PHE A 17 9.06 -1.74 -8.27
CA PHE A 17 9.04 -1.35 -6.87
C PHE A 17 8.44 0.04 -6.68
N ASP A 18 8.90 1.03 -7.44
CA ASP A 18 8.37 2.40 -7.38
C ASP A 18 6.87 2.42 -7.73
N ARG A 19 6.45 1.58 -8.70
CA ARG A 19 5.03 1.40 -9.00
C ARG A 19 4.24 0.83 -7.82
N CYS A 20 4.84 -0.06 -7.05
CA CYS A 20 4.23 -0.63 -5.85
C CYS A 20 4.13 0.41 -4.72
N GLU A 21 5.15 1.25 -4.53
CA GLU A 21 5.10 2.36 -3.56
C GLU A 21 4.02 3.38 -3.90
N ILE A 22 3.96 3.79 -5.16
CA ILE A 22 2.93 4.72 -5.63
C ILE A 22 1.55 4.09 -5.45
N TRP A 23 1.39 2.82 -5.83
CA TRP A 23 0.12 2.11 -5.62
C TRP A 23 -0.26 2.02 -4.14
N LEU A 24 0.69 1.70 -3.25
CA LEU A 24 0.45 1.53 -1.82
C LEU A 24 0.08 2.86 -1.15
N SER A 25 0.81 3.93 -1.45
CA SER A 25 0.52 5.28 -0.94
C SER A 25 -0.86 5.76 -1.39
N ASP A 26 -1.20 5.60 -2.66
CA ASP A 26 -2.52 5.96 -3.19
C ASP A 26 -3.65 5.12 -2.57
N TYR A 27 -3.43 3.82 -2.37
CA TYR A 27 -4.40 2.92 -1.76
C TYR A 27 -4.72 3.35 -0.32
N LEU A 28 -3.69 3.68 0.47
CA LEU A 28 -3.85 4.15 1.84
C LEU A 28 -4.45 5.56 1.90
N ARG A 29 -4.04 6.49 1.02
CA ARG A 29 -4.61 7.85 0.95
C ARG A 29 -6.09 7.87 0.59
N LYS A 30 -6.53 6.97 -0.29
CA LYS A 30 -7.94 6.86 -0.70
C LYS A 30 -8.78 6.10 0.33
N SER A 31 -8.15 5.41 1.27
CA SER A 31 -8.86 4.69 2.32
C SER A 31 -9.30 5.67 3.42
N PRO A 32 -10.60 5.79 3.71
CA PRO A 32 -11.11 6.73 4.72
C PRO A 32 -10.83 6.27 6.17
N ALA A 33 -10.31 5.06 6.36
CA ALA A 33 -10.07 4.44 7.65
C ALA A 33 -8.75 3.63 7.64
N PRO A 34 -8.17 3.35 8.82
CA PRO A 34 -7.03 2.45 8.95
C PRO A 34 -7.30 1.11 8.27
N VAL A 35 -6.39 0.67 7.41
CA VAL A 35 -6.57 -0.53 6.59
C VAL A 35 -5.77 -1.69 7.13
N LYS A 36 -6.32 -2.90 7.12
CA LYS A 36 -5.58 -4.07 7.60
C LYS A 36 -4.49 -4.41 6.58
N PRO A 37 -3.27 -4.79 7.03
CA PRO A 37 -2.22 -5.26 6.15
C PRO A 37 -2.68 -6.39 5.23
N MET A 38 -3.54 -7.29 5.73
CA MET A 38 -4.09 -8.38 4.93
C MET A 38 -4.95 -7.89 3.76
N ASP A 39 -5.79 -6.88 3.98
CA ASP A 39 -6.62 -6.30 2.91
C ASP A 39 -5.74 -5.63 1.85
N VAL A 40 -4.68 -4.94 2.29
CA VAL A 40 -3.68 -4.34 1.40
C VAL A 40 -2.95 -5.42 0.60
N ILE A 41 -2.56 -6.53 1.23
CA ILE A 41 -1.89 -7.63 0.53
C ILE A 41 -2.80 -8.24 -0.53
N THR A 42 -4.06 -8.54 -0.20
CA THR A 42 -5.02 -9.08 -1.17
C THR A 42 -5.29 -8.09 -2.31
N ALA A 43 -5.42 -6.80 -2.01
CA ALA A 43 -5.58 -5.76 -3.04
C ALA A 43 -4.33 -5.66 -3.94
N GLY A 44 -3.14 -5.77 -3.36
CA GLY A 44 -1.87 -5.70 -4.10
C GLY A 44 -1.62 -6.94 -4.95
N GLU A 45 -1.98 -8.13 -4.48
CA GLU A 45 -1.94 -9.37 -5.26
C GLU A 45 -2.87 -9.29 -6.46
N ASN A 46 -4.08 -8.73 -6.30
CA ASN A 46 -5.00 -8.45 -7.40
C ASN A 46 -4.46 -7.40 -8.39
N ALA A 47 -3.60 -6.48 -7.91
CA ALA A 47 -2.90 -5.51 -8.75
C ALA A 47 -1.62 -6.07 -9.40
N GLY A 48 -1.23 -7.32 -9.09
CA GLY A 48 -0.07 -8.00 -9.65
C GLY A 48 1.23 -7.84 -8.85
N TYR A 49 1.15 -7.37 -7.60
CA TYR A 49 2.29 -7.27 -6.69
C TYR A 49 2.33 -8.46 -5.72
N CYS A 50 3.53 -8.95 -5.41
CA CYS A 50 3.67 -9.99 -4.40
C CYS A 50 3.73 -9.39 -2.99
N LYS A 51 3.26 -10.14 -1.98
CA LYS A 51 3.32 -9.77 -0.56
C LYS A 51 4.69 -9.21 -0.13
N ALA A 52 5.78 -9.85 -0.55
CA ALA A 52 7.14 -9.41 -0.21
C ALA A 52 7.45 -8.00 -0.75
N MET A 53 6.98 -7.67 -1.95
CA MET A 53 7.16 -6.34 -2.54
C MET A 53 6.35 -5.29 -1.79
N ILE A 54 5.11 -5.61 -1.42
CA ILE A 54 4.23 -4.72 -0.64
C ILE A 54 4.87 -4.37 0.71
N TYR A 55 5.43 -5.36 1.41
CA TYR A 55 6.12 -5.10 2.69
C TYR A 55 7.40 -4.28 2.52
N ARG A 56 8.14 -4.45 1.42
CA ARG A 56 9.31 -3.60 1.12
C ARG A 56 8.88 -2.17 0.82
N ALA A 57 7.82 -1.99 0.04
CA ALA A 57 7.27 -0.66 -0.25
C ALA A 57 6.77 0.00 1.05
N HIS A 58 6.10 -0.75 1.91
CA HIS A 58 5.72 -0.29 3.24
C HIS A 58 6.93 0.13 4.09
N GLN A 59 8.04 -0.62 4.07
CA GLN A 59 9.26 -0.24 4.80
C GLN A 59 9.88 1.06 4.28
N SER A 60 9.88 1.25 2.96
CA SER A 60 10.36 2.50 2.33
C SER A 60 9.45 3.68 2.69
N LEU A 61 8.14 3.45 2.75
CA LEU A 61 7.13 4.43 3.14
C LEU A 61 6.87 4.50 4.65
N GLN A 62 7.72 3.91 5.50
CA GLN A 62 7.46 3.85 6.95
C GLN A 62 7.37 5.22 7.62
N ASP A 63 7.98 6.24 7.01
CA ASP A 63 7.91 7.63 7.48
C ASP A 63 6.54 8.25 7.23
N HIS A 64 5.78 7.71 6.27
CA HIS A 64 4.43 8.13 5.90
C HIS A 64 3.33 7.16 6.35
N ILE A 65 3.66 5.90 6.65
CA ILE A 65 2.69 4.87 7.04
C ILE A 65 2.85 4.56 8.53
N TYR A 66 1.84 4.95 9.31
CA TYR A 66 1.81 4.68 10.74
C TYR A 66 1.02 3.40 11.07
N ASN A 67 1.49 2.69 12.09
CA ASN A 67 0.88 1.49 12.64
C ASN A 67 0.02 1.86 13.84
N THR A 68 -1.28 1.58 13.82
CA THR A 68 -2.20 2.00 14.89
C THR A 68 -1.94 1.33 16.24
N GLU A 69 -1.59 0.04 16.25
CA GLU A 69 -1.40 -0.75 17.49
C GLU A 69 0.03 -1.33 17.60
N GLY A 70 0.92 -1.01 16.65
CA GLY A 70 2.32 -1.43 16.64
C GLY A 70 2.60 -2.66 15.78
N LYS A 71 3.87 -2.86 15.41
CA LYS A 71 4.32 -3.84 14.39
C LYS A 71 3.96 -5.32 14.67
N LYS A 72 3.67 -5.68 15.92
CA LYS A 72 3.36 -7.06 16.37
C LYS A 72 1.92 -7.25 16.86
N ALA A 73 1.10 -6.19 16.84
CA ALA A 73 -0.29 -6.32 17.26
C ALA A 73 -1.11 -7.07 16.19
N PRO A 74 -1.94 -8.06 16.57
CA PRO A 74 -2.81 -8.78 15.63
C PRO A 74 -3.85 -7.86 14.97
N SER A 75 -4.17 -6.73 15.62
CA SER A 75 -5.04 -5.67 15.13
C SER A 75 -4.25 -4.47 14.62
N ASN A 76 -3.04 -4.69 14.06
CA ASN A 76 -2.29 -3.60 13.46
C ASN A 76 -2.96 -3.15 12.15
N PHE A 77 -3.24 -1.85 12.04
CA PHE A 77 -3.73 -1.22 10.82
C PHE A 77 -2.72 -0.21 10.30
N TRP A 78 -2.70 -0.04 8.99
CA TRP A 78 -1.89 0.95 8.28
C TRP A 78 -2.71 2.21 8.02
N VAL A 79 -2.14 3.34 8.39
CA VAL A 79 -2.73 4.67 8.20
C VAL A 79 -1.73 5.53 7.45
N TRP A 80 -2.21 6.21 6.41
CA TRP A 80 -1.41 7.25 5.76
C TRP A 80 -1.38 8.49 6.66
N LYS A 81 -0.17 8.97 6.96
CA LYS A 81 0.08 10.23 7.66
C LYS A 81 0.75 11.19 6.69
N GLU A 82 0.18 12.39 6.57
CA GLU A 82 0.77 13.51 5.81
C GLU A 82 1.98 14.11 6.52
#